data_AF-A0AAW6WAK8-F1
#
_entry.id   AF-A0AAW6WAK8-F1
#
_cell.length_a   1.000
_cell.length_b   1.000
_cell.length_c   1.000
_cell.angle_alpha   90.00
_cell.angle_beta   90.00
_cell.angle_gamma   90.00
#
_symmetry.space_group_name_H-M   'P 1'
#
loop_
_entity.id
_entity.type
_entity.pdbx_description
1 polymer ?
#
loop_
_entity_poly.entity_id
_entity_poly.type
_entity_poly.pdbx_seq_one_letter_code
_entity_poly.pdbx_strand_id
1 'polypeptide(L)'
;MDFDYFYNQDTERFSFYMLLKILVTEDLYKNLSSDAKILYACLLERSSLSFKNDWIDEQGRVYIVFTVEEIMKMLNKSNKTAVKILNELDANTKGIGLIERKRQGLGKPNIIYVKDFMSVFRPECKNYTSEVKNLHSGNVEITLQEVKNLHSSNTNINKPDYSNTDFSKGQTGLGTFQNVFLTEKETKELKEILGYQFDNYIQRLSAYIQSTGKTYKDHKATILSWFYKDQGNKKSSNIPTWEDYDRGDHL
;
A
#
# COMPACT_ATOMS: atom_id res chain seq x y z
N MET A 1 24.58 -5.00 -32.68
CA MET A 1 24.35 -5.07 -31.23
C MET A 1 23.95 -6.50 -30.97
N ASP A 2 24.85 -7.30 -30.39
CA ASP A 2 24.52 -8.65 -29.96
C ASP A 2 24.16 -8.58 -28.48
N PHE A 3 22.97 -9.10 -28.16
CA PHE A 3 22.47 -9.21 -26.80
C PHE A 3 22.84 -10.59 -26.25
N ASP A 4 23.34 -10.64 -25.02
CA ASP A 4 23.68 -11.88 -24.32
C ASP A 4 22.55 -12.32 -23.38
N TYR A 5 22.61 -13.55 -22.89
CA TYR A 5 21.59 -14.13 -22.00
C TYR A 5 21.72 -13.60 -20.57
N PHE A 6 20.61 -13.62 -19.82
CA PHE A 6 20.61 -13.32 -18.39
C PHE A 6 21.23 -14.47 -17.59
N TYR A 7 22.48 -14.31 -17.16
CA TYR A 7 23.18 -15.30 -16.32
C TYR A 7 23.14 -14.94 -14.84
N ASN A 8 21.97 -15.00 -14.19
CA ASN A 8 21.76 -14.92 -12.73
C ASN A 8 22.58 -13.87 -11.93
N GLN A 9 23.11 -12.83 -12.57
CA GLN A 9 23.88 -11.78 -11.95
C GLN A 9 23.04 -10.50 -11.90
N ASP A 10 22.82 -10.07 -10.66
CA ASP A 10 22.51 -8.72 -10.24
C ASP A 10 21.21 -8.11 -10.74
N THR A 11 20.09 -8.68 -10.30
CA THR A 11 18.82 -7.93 -10.25
C THR A 11 18.94 -6.65 -9.42
N GLU A 12 19.95 -6.55 -8.54
CA GLU A 12 20.28 -5.38 -7.72
C GLU A 12 20.82 -4.19 -8.53
N ARG A 13 21.30 -4.38 -9.77
CA ARG A 13 21.79 -3.28 -10.63
C ARG A 13 20.68 -2.50 -11.32
N PHE A 14 19.44 -2.96 -11.25
CA PHE A 14 18.35 -2.34 -11.99
C PHE A 14 17.51 -1.43 -11.09
N SER A 15 17.25 -0.22 -11.58
CA SER A 15 16.19 0.63 -11.04
C SER A 15 14.86 0.25 -11.71
N PHE A 16 13.81 0.06 -10.91
CA PHE A 16 12.50 -0.37 -11.40
C PHE A 16 11.45 0.73 -11.23
N TYR A 17 10.59 0.87 -12.23
CA TYR A 17 9.31 1.55 -12.04
C TYR A 17 8.27 0.55 -11.56
N MET A 18 7.59 0.88 -10.46
CA MET A 18 6.48 0.07 -9.98
C MET A 18 5.22 0.42 -10.77
N LEU A 19 4.83 -0.46 -11.68
CA LEU A 19 3.57 -0.35 -12.40
C LEU A 19 2.51 -1.23 -11.76
N LEU A 20 1.40 -0.62 -11.34
CA LEU A 20 0.29 -1.34 -10.71
C LEU A 20 -0.43 -2.19 -11.75
N LYS A 21 -0.57 -3.50 -11.45
CA LYS A 21 -1.21 -4.47 -12.37
C LYS A 21 -2.61 -4.05 -12.78
N ILE A 22 -3.37 -3.43 -11.88
CA ILE A 22 -4.73 -2.92 -12.15
C ILE A 22 -4.79 -1.94 -13.33
N LEU A 23 -3.76 -1.11 -13.53
CA LEU A 23 -3.68 -0.18 -14.66
C LEU A 23 -3.50 -0.92 -15.99
N VAL A 24 -3.01 -2.16 -15.95
CA VAL A 24 -2.78 -3.02 -17.10
C VAL A 24 -3.99 -3.94 -17.35
N THR A 25 -4.58 -4.49 -16.29
CA THR A 25 -5.58 -5.56 -16.38
C THR A 25 -7.02 -5.08 -16.44
N GLU A 26 -7.38 -4.00 -15.74
CA GLU A 26 -8.79 -3.58 -15.66
C GLU A 26 -9.24 -2.83 -16.91
N ASP A 27 -10.48 -3.12 -17.33
CA ASP A 27 -11.09 -2.52 -18.52
C ASP A 27 -11.20 -1.00 -18.43
N LEU A 28 -11.34 -0.46 -17.21
CA LEU A 28 -11.36 1.00 -16.96
C LEU A 28 -10.13 1.70 -17.55
N TYR A 29 -8.95 1.06 -17.48
CA TYR A 29 -7.66 1.62 -17.91
C TYR A 29 -7.21 1.10 -19.28
N LYS A 30 -8.04 0.31 -19.98
CA LYS A 30 -7.70 -0.32 -21.26
C LYS A 30 -7.34 0.68 -22.35
N ASN A 31 -8.00 1.84 -22.35
CA ASN A 31 -7.81 2.88 -23.36
C ASN A 31 -6.58 3.77 -23.11
N LEU A 32 -5.90 3.62 -21.97
CA LEU A 32 -4.64 4.33 -21.71
C LEU A 32 -3.51 3.70 -22.53
N SER A 33 -2.70 4.54 -23.15
CA SER A 33 -1.44 4.09 -23.75
C SER A 33 -0.47 3.54 -22.69
N SER A 34 0.42 2.64 -23.10
CA SER A 34 1.47 2.13 -22.20
C SER A 34 2.33 3.25 -21.62
N ASP A 35 2.65 4.27 -22.44
CA ASP A 35 3.41 5.45 -22.00
C ASP A 35 2.63 6.25 -20.94
N ALA A 36 1.30 6.36 -21.03
CA ALA A 36 0.47 7.01 -20.02
C ALA A 36 0.46 6.23 -18.70
N LYS A 37 0.40 4.89 -18.77
CA LYS A 37 0.48 4.02 -17.59
C LYS A 37 1.84 4.16 -16.88
N ILE A 38 2.94 4.19 -17.64
CA ILE A 38 4.29 4.43 -17.13
C ILE A 38 4.39 5.83 -16.51
N LEU A 39 3.90 6.87 -17.21
CA LEU A 39 3.93 8.24 -16.70
C LEU A 39 3.18 8.36 -15.36
N TYR A 40 2.01 7.73 -15.23
CA TYR A 40 1.26 7.73 -13.99
C TYR A 40 2.04 7.06 -12.84
N ALA A 41 2.70 5.92 -13.09
CA ALA A 41 3.60 5.27 -12.13
C ALA A 41 4.72 6.21 -11.67
N CYS A 42 5.38 6.91 -12.60
CA CYS A 42 6.41 7.90 -12.27
C CYS A 42 5.87 9.09 -11.45
N LEU A 43 4.64 9.51 -11.72
CA LEU A 43 3.97 10.59 -10.98
C LEU A 43 3.62 10.15 -9.54
N LEU A 44 3.23 8.89 -9.32
CA LEU A 44 3.03 8.34 -7.97
C LEU A 44 4.33 8.29 -7.15
N GLU A 45 5.45 7.94 -7.77
CA GLU A 45 6.76 7.99 -7.11
C GLU A 45 7.12 9.43 -6.75
N ARG A 46 6.91 10.37 -7.69
CA ARG A 46 7.15 11.80 -7.46
C ARG A 46 6.24 12.39 -6.40
N SER A 47 4.97 11.99 -6.30
CA SER A 47 4.07 12.50 -5.24
C SER A 47 4.58 12.10 -3.86
N SER A 48 5.14 10.90 -3.72
CA SER A 48 5.76 10.45 -2.48
C SER A 48 6.97 11.31 -2.10
N LEU A 49 7.76 11.76 -3.08
CA LEU A 49 8.86 12.71 -2.85
C LEU A 49 8.34 14.12 -2.53
N SER A 50 7.33 14.60 -3.26
CA SER A 50 6.69 15.89 -3.00
C SER A 50 6.10 15.99 -1.60
N PHE A 51 5.49 14.91 -1.09
CA PHE A 51 5.01 14.84 0.29
C PHE A 51 6.14 14.98 1.31
N LYS A 52 7.28 14.32 1.08
CA LYS A 52 8.47 14.44 1.95
C LYS A 52 9.08 15.84 1.94
N ASN A 53 8.85 16.61 0.88
CA ASN A 53 9.33 17.99 0.72
C ASN A 53 8.27 19.03 1.11
N ASP A 54 7.19 18.62 1.79
CA ASP A 54 6.08 19.49 2.21
C ASP A 54 5.43 20.28 1.05
N TRP A 55 5.42 19.71 -0.17
CA TRP A 55 4.69 20.27 -1.32
C TRP A 55 3.21 19.89 -1.22
N ILE A 56 2.55 20.55 -0.29
CA ILE A 56 1.16 20.31 0.10
C ILE A 56 0.41 21.65 0.01
N ASP A 57 -0.78 21.64 -0.58
CA ASP A 57 -1.62 22.84 -0.63
C ASP A 57 -2.41 23.06 0.68
N GLU A 58 -3.12 24.19 0.76
CA GLU A 58 -3.94 24.56 1.92
C GLU A 58 -5.03 23.53 2.27
N GLN A 59 -5.42 22.67 1.33
CA GLN A 59 -6.41 21.62 1.53
C GLN A 59 -5.75 20.27 1.91
N GLY A 60 -4.45 20.24 2.18
CA GLY A 60 -3.73 19.03 2.54
C GLY A 60 -3.43 18.11 1.36
N ARG A 61 -3.53 18.60 0.11
CA ARG A 61 -3.28 17.79 -1.09
C ARG A 61 -1.86 17.97 -1.58
N VAL A 62 -1.19 16.84 -1.82
CA VAL A 62 0.15 16.83 -2.39
C VAL A 62 0.11 17.25 -3.86
N TYR A 63 0.99 18.16 -4.25
CA TYR A 63 1.16 18.56 -5.64
C TYR A 63 2.60 18.32 -6.12
N ILE A 64 2.74 18.10 -7.42
CA ILE A 64 4.03 17.93 -8.08
C ILE A 64 4.23 19.10 -9.04
N VAL A 65 5.43 19.67 -9.02
CA VAL A 65 5.90 20.54 -10.10
C VAL A 65 6.59 19.65 -11.14
N PHE A 66 5.98 19.48 -12.31
CA PHE A 66 6.54 18.62 -13.36
C PHE A 66 6.28 19.20 -14.75
N THR A 67 7.35 19.53 -15.44
CA THR A 67 7.33 20.20 -16.74
C THR A 67 7.16 19.21 -17.88
N VAL A 68 6.64 19.70 -19.01
CA VAL A 68 6.55 18.90 -20.24
C VAL A 68 7.93 18.45 -20.71
N GLU A 69 8.95 19.28 -20.53
CA GLU A 69 10.34 18.96 -20.91
C GLU A 69 10.91 17.78 -20.11
N GLU A 70 10.62 17.71 -18.80
CA GLU A 70 11.03 16.57 -17.99
C GLU A 70 10.31 15.28 -18.42
N ILE A 71 9.04 15.36 -18.80
CA ILE A 71 8.28 14.22 -19.33
C ILE A 71 8.85 13.76 -20.67
N MET A 72 9.18 14.70 -21.56
CA MET A 72 9.83 14.39 -22.83
C MET A 72 11.14 13.63 -22.63
N LYS A 73 12.00 14.11 -21.71
CA LYS A 73 13.27 13.47 -21.37
C LYS A 73 13.05 12.08 -20.77
N MET A 74 12.12 11.95 -19.83
CA MET A 74 11.83 10.70 -19.14
C MET A 74 11.30 9.61 -20.08
N LEU A 75 10.33 9.94 -20.93
CA LEU A 75 9.69 8.98 -21.83
C LEU A 75 10.41 8.87 -23.18
N ASN A 76 11.44 9.69 -23.40
CA ASN A 76 12.12 9.86 -24.68
C ASN A 76 11.13 10.14 -25.83
N LYS A 77 10.24 11.13 -25.65
CA LYS A 77 9.18 11.48 -26.60
C LYS A 77 9.27 12.94 -27.04
N SER A 78 8.72 13.21 -28.23
CA SER A 78 8.51 14.58 -28.70
C SER A 78 7.52 15.33 -27.82
N ASN A 79 7.58 16.67 -27.85
CA ASN A 79 6.70 17.53 -27.08
C ASN A 79 5.21 17.22 -27.34
N LYS A 80 4.84 17.10 -28.62
CA LYS A 80 3.46 16.78 -29.03
C LYS A 80 2.97 15.46 -28.41
N THR A 81 3.82 14.45 -28.38
CA THR A 81 3.49 13.14 -27.80
C THR A 81 3.43 13.21 -26.28
N ALA A 82 4.36 13.90 -25.62
CA ALA A 82 4.32 14.10 -24.17
C ALA A 82 3.05 14.82 -23.71
N VAL A 83 2.63 15.86 -24.44
CA VAL A 83 1.38 16.57 -24.17
C VAL A 83 0.17 15.66 -24.39
N LYS A 84 0.17 14.82 -25.44
CA LYS A 84 -0.89 13.85 -25.69
C LYS A 84 -1.01 12.86 -24.53
N ILE A 85 0.11 12.27 -24.08
CA ILE A 85 0.16 11.32 -22.96
C ILE A 85 -0.38 11.98 -21.68
N LEU A 86 0.02 13.22 -21.40
CA LEU A 86 -0.53 13.98 -20.27
C LEU A 86 -2.05 14.18 -20.38
N ASN A 87 -2.55 14.49 -21.57
CA ASN A 87 -3.98 14.69 -21.80
C ASN A 87 -4.77 13.36 -21.67
N GLU A 88 -4.17 12.20 -21.92
CA GLU A 88 -4.85 10.91 -21.65
C GLU A 88 -5.15 10.74 -20.15
N LEU A 89 -4.32 11.30 -19.28
CA LEU A 89 -4.46 11.21 -17.82
C LEU A 89 -5.28 12.35 -17.20
N ASP A 90 -5.29 13.54 -17.80
CA ASP A 90 -5.77 14.78 -17.19
C ASP A 90 -7.30 14.95 -17.21
N ALA A 91 -7.87 15.19 -16.03
CA ALA A 91 -9.31 15.44 -15.82
C ALA A 91 -9.79 16.73 -16.49
N ASN A 92 -8.90 17.70 -16.71
CA ASN A 92 -9.24 18.96 -17.40
C ASN A 92 -9.35 18.81 -18.92
N THR A 93 -9.13 17.59 -19.42
CA THR A 93 -9.28 17.24 -20.82
C THR A 93 -10.24 16.05 -20.96
N LYS A 94 -10.37 15.46 -22.15
CA LYS A 94 -11.17 14.24 -22.36
C LYS A 94 -10.46 12.95 -21.87
N GLY A 95 -9.51 13.10 -20.95
CA GLY A 95 -8.74 12.01 -20.37
C GLY A 95 -9.51 11.28 -19.26
N ILE A 96 -8.89 10.25 -18.69
CA ILE A 96 -9.51 9.40 -17.67
C ILE A 96 -9.63 10.08 -16.28
N GLY A 97 -8.86 11.14 -16.05
CA GLY A 97 -8.89 11.89 -14.78
C GLY A 97 -8.05 11.32 -13.65
N LEU A 98 -6.99 10.56 -13.96
CA LEU A 98 -6.01 10.10 -12.98
C LEU A 98 -5.09 11.23 -12.47
N ILE A 99 -5.02 12.34 -13.20
CA ILE A 99 -4.32 13.55 -12.76
C ILE A 99 -5.19 14.79 -12.97
N GLU A 100 -4.82 15.88 -12.32
CA GLU A 100 -5.40 17.20 -12.56
C GLU A 100 -4.29 18.25 -12.61
N ARG A 101 -4.22 19.01 -13.72
CA ARG A 101 -3.20 20.06 -13.88
C ARG A 101 -3.78 21.43 -13.57
N LYS A 102 -3.09 22.22 -12.74
CA LYS A 102 -3.45 23.62 -12.44
C LYS A 102 -2.34 24.57 -12.89
N ARG A 103 -2.74 25.60 -13.65
CA ARG A 103 -1.83 26.68 -14.09
C ARG A 103 -1.56 27.62 -12.91
N GLN A 104 -0.30 27.98 -12.70
CA GLN A 104 0.12 28.87 -11.61
C GLN A 104 0.31 30.34 -12.03
N GLY A 105 0.16 30.67 -13.32
CA GLY A 105 0.36 32.01 -13.87
C GLY A 105 1.54 32.09 -14.83
N LEU A 106 1.89 33.31 -15.27
CA LEU A 106 2.97 33.56 -16.23
C LEU A 106 4.34 33.16 -15.65
N GLY A 107 5.13 32.42 -16.43
CA GLY A 107 6.50 32.03 -16.08
C GLY A 107 6.63 30.92 -15.02
N LYS A 108 5.52 30.48 -14.41
CA LYS A 108 5.53 29.37 -13.44
C LYS A 108 5.14 28.05 -14.09
N PRO A 109 5.82 26.93 -13.76
CA PRO A 109 5.42 25.62 -14.24
C PRO A 109 4.02 25.26 -13.71
N ASN A 110 3.32 24.40 -14.45
CA ASN A 110 2.04 23.88 -13.98
C ASN A 110 2.27 22.92 -12.80
N ILE A 111 1.35 22.93 -11.85
CA ILE A 111 1.29 21.90 -10.81
C ILE A 111 0.37 20.78 -11.26
N ILE A 112 0.71 19.56 -10.83
CA ILE A 112 -0.02 18.34 -11.12
C ILE A 112 -0.44 17.72 -9.79
N TYR A 113 -1.74 17.49 -9.64
CA TYR A 113 -2.31 16.68 -8.57
C TYR A 113 -2.51 15.26 -9.10
N VAL A 114 -1.96 14.27 -8.39
CA VAL A 114 -2.11 12.85 -8.73
C VAL A 114 -3.28 12.29 -7.92
N LYS A 115 -4.26 11.70 -8.60
CA LYS A 115 -5.45 11.13 -7.95
C LYS A 115 -5.26 9.64 -7.70
N ASP A 116 -5.92 9.15 -6.65
CA ASP A 116 -5.94 7.72 -6.33
C ASP A 116 -6.80 6.95 -7.35
N PHE A 117 -6.18 6.01 -8.04
CA PHE A 117 -6.82 5.12 -9.00
C PHE A 117 -7.91 4.24 -8.33
N MET A 118 -7.79 3.96 -7.02
CA MET A 118 -8.78 3.17 -6.28
C MET A 118 -10.03 3.93 -5.89
N SER A 119 -10.04 5.27 -5.99
CA SER A 119 -11.17 6.11 -5.56
C SER A 119 -12.48 5.79 -6.28
N VAL A 120 -12.42 5.24 -7.50
CA VAL A 120 -13.59 4.82 -8.29
C VAL A 120 -14.22 3.53 -7.73
N PHE A 121 -13.42 2.66 -7.11
CA PHE A 121 -13.88 1.39 -6.55
C PHE A 121 -14.31 1.50 -5.08
N ARG A 122 -13.96 2.60 -4.41
CA ARG A 122 -14.35 2.89 -3.01
C ARG A 122 -14.86 4.32 -2.88
N PRO A 123 -16.11 4.61 -3.30
CA PRO A 123 -16.69 5.95 -3.22
C PRO A 123 -16.79 6.50 -1.78
N GLU A 124 -16.70 5.63 -0.77
CA GLU A 124 -16.84 5.96 0.66
C GLU A 124 -15.51 6.35 1.34
N CYS A 125 -14.35 6.15 0.71
CA CYS A 125 -13.04 6.33 1.34
C CYS A 125 -12.32 7.60 0.86
N LYS A 126 -12.68 8.77 1.40
CA LYS A 126 -12.02 10.05 1.07
C LYS A 126 -10.78 10.40 1.91
N ASN A 127 -10.36 9.54 2.85
CA ASN A 127 -9.40 9.91 3.92
C ASN A 127 -8.10 9.09 3.99
N TYR A 128 -7.72 8.30 2.98
CA TYR A 128 -6.49 7.49 3.03
C TYR A 128 -5.32 8.14 2.28
N THR A 129 -4.85 9.30 2.73
CA THR A 129 -3.57 9.87 2.22
C THR A 129 -2.36 9.49 3.06
N SER A 130 -2.51 8.70 4.13
CA SER A 130 -1.42 8.46 5.09
C SER A 130 -0.65 7.14 4.93
N GLU A 131 -1.06 6.23 4.03
CA GLU A 131 -0.50 4.86 3.96
C GLU A 131 0.37 4.55 2.74
N VAL A 132 0.76 5.55 1.93
CA VAL A 132 1.77 5.38 0.85
C VAL A 132 3.19 5.17 1.42
N LYS A 133 3.33 4.71 2.67
CA LYS A 133 4.62 4.49 3.33
C LYS A 133 5.30 3.17 2.97
N ASN A 134 4.62 2.24 2.27
CA ASN A 134 5.17 0.90 2.01
C ASN A 134 5.32 0.48 0.54
N LEU A 135 5.11 1.38 -0.44
CA LEU A 135 5.31 1.01 -1.85
C LEU A 135 6.79 1.06 -2.28
N HIS A 136 7.67 1.65 -1.48
CA HIS A 136 9.09 1.85 -1.81
C HIS A 136 10.06 1.03 -0.96
N SER A 137 9.55 0.12 -0.11
CA SER A 137 10.36 -0.92 0.53
C SER A 137 10.20 -2.19 -0.32
N GLY A 138 11.29 -2.69 -0.89
CA GLY A 138 11.34 -3.78 -1.87
C GLY A 138 10.84 -5.16 -1.40
N ASN A 139 9.93 -5.23 -0.44
CA ASN A 139 9.17 -6.41 -0.05
C ASN A 139 7.69 -6.07 -0.03
N VAL A 140 7.05 -6.10 -1.20
CA VAL A 140 5.59 -6.14 -1.29
C VAL A 140 5.23 -7.48 -1.95
N GLU A 141 4.85 -8.45 -1.12
CA GLU A 141 4.00 -9.55 -1.55
C GLU A 141 2.67 -8.94 -2.04
N ILE A 142 2.61 -8.67 -3.35
CA ILE A 142 1.37 -8.33 -4.03
C ILE A 142 0.58 -9.63 -4.14
N THR A 143 -0.18 -10.00 -3.11
CA THR A 143 -1.16 -11.08 -3.19
C THR A 143 -2.26 -10.67 -4.15
N LEU A 144 -2.09 -11.06 -5.41
CA LEU A 144 -3.17 -11.15 -6.39
C LEU A 144 -4.09 -12.30 -5.96
N GLN A 145 -5.36 -11.99 -5.71
CA GLN A 145 -6.42 -12.99 -5.80
C GLN A 145 -6.85 -13.09 -7.26
N GLU A 146 -6.55 -14.24 -7.85
CA GLU A 146 -6.93 -14.62 -9.21
C GLU A 146 -8.45 -14.64 -9.36
N VAL A 147 -8.91 -14.01 -10.45
CA VAL A 147 -10.24 -14.18 -11.00
C VAL A 147 -10.33 -15.57 -11.61
N LYS A 148 -11.38 -16.31 -11.23
CA LYS A 148 -11.68 -17.65 -11.72
C LYS A 148 -12.01 -17.66 -13.23
N ASN A 149 -11.43 -18.67 -13.88
CA ASN A 149 -11.90 -19.46 -15.03
C ASN A 149 -11.90 -18.84 -16.42
N LEU A 150 -11.03 -19.36 -17.30
CA LEU A 150 -11.41 -19.92 -18.61
C LEU A 150 -10.25 -20.74 -19.21
N HIS A 151 -10.59 -21.99 -19.55
CA HIS A 151 -9.86 -22.99 -20.34
C HIS A 151 -8.66 -23.76 -19.75
N SER A 152 -8.92 -25.06 -19.62
CA SER A 152 -8.06 -26.14 -19.16
C SER A 152 -6.96 -26.51 -20.17
N SER A 153 -5.75 -26.75 -19.67
CA SER A 153 -4.86 -27.78 -20.18
C SER A 153 -3.86 -28.22 -19.11
N ASN A 154 -3.74 -29.54 -18.97
CA ASN A 154 -3.10 -30.28 -17.90
C ASN A 154 -1.58 -30.12 -17.86
N THR A 155 -1.01 -30.00 -16.66
CA THR A 155 0.22 -30.71 -16.31
C THR A 155 0.32 -30.95 -14.80
N ASN A 156 0.42 -32.23 -14.44
CA ASN A 156 0.57 -32.79 -13.09
C ASN A 156 1.81 -32.24 -12.38
N ILE A 157 1.66 -31.74 -11.13
CA ILE A 157 2.73 -31.78 -10.13
C ILE A 157 2.12 -32.10 -8.76
N ASN A 158 2.74 -33.08 -8.08
CA ASN A 158 2.26 -33.80 -6.91
C ASN A 158 1.96 -32.93 -5.68
N LYS A 159 0.81 -33.17 -5.04
CA LYS A 159 0.53 -32.77 -3.65
C LYS A 159 1.15 -33.79 -2.69
N PRO A 160 1.82 -33.39 -1.60
CA PRO A 160 1.80 -34.16 -0.38
C PRO A 160 0.62 -33.71 0.50
N ASP A 161 -0.15 -34.70 0.92
CA ASP A 161 -1.19 -34.61 1.95
C ASP A 161 -0.67 -34.02 3.25
N TYR A 162 -1.40 -33.08 3.86
CA TYR A 162 -1.51 -33.02 5.32
C TYR A 162 -2.88 -32.47 5.74
N SER A 163 -3.68 -33.40 6.27
CA SER A 163 -4.74 -33.29 7.28
C SER A 163 -5.62 -32.03 7.33
N ASN A 164 -6.88 -32.24 6.99
CA ASN A 164 -8.02 -31.47 7.47
C ASN A 164 -8.07 -31.46 9.01
N THR A 165 -8.46 -30.33 9.59
CA THR A 165 -9.16 -30.34 10.88
C THR A 165 -10.28 -29.33 10.82
N ASP A 166 -11.49 -29.84 10.62
CA ASP A 166 -12.75 -29.13 10.86
C ASP A 166 -12.81 -28.71 12.33
N PHE A 167 -13.04 -27.42 12.59
CA PHE A 167 -13.48 -26.94 13.89
C PHE A 167 -14.84 -26.27 13.75
N SER A 168 -15.89 -27.06 13.96
CA SER A 168 -17.22 -26.54 14.28
C SER A 168 -17.59 -26.94 15.70
N LYS A 169 -18.22 -25.98 16.40
CA LYS A 169 -18.93 -26.06 17.70
C LYS A 169 -18.10 -25.87 18.97
N GLY A 170 -18.22 -24.68 19.57
CA GLY A 170 -18.18 -24.52 21.03
C GLY A 170 -17.45 -23.30 21.59
N GLN A 171 -16.62 -22.60 20.82
CA GLN A 171 -15.86 -21.46 21.36
C GLN A 171 -16.67 -20.16 21.23
N THR A 172 -17.03 -19.55 22.37
CA THR A 172 -17.44 -18.14 22.42
C THR A 172 -16.27 -17.30 21.92
N GLY A 173 -16.41 -16.71 20.74
CA GLY A 173 -15.36 -15.87 20.18
C GLY A 173 -15.09 -14.67 21.09
N LEU A 174 -13.82 -14.32 21.22
CA LEU A 174 -13.36 -13.17 21.98
C LEU A 174 -13.43 -11.89 21.12
N GLY A 175 -13.41 -10.75 21.80
CA GLY A 175 -13.49 -9.42 21.18
C GLY A 175 -14.93 -8.95 20.95
N THR A 176 -15.08 -7.68 20.58
CA THR A 176 -16.37 -6.98 20.44
C THR A 176 -17.32 -7.70 19.47
N PHE A 177 -16.76 -8.29 18.41
CA PHE A 177 -17.53 -8.97 17.37
C PHE A 177 -17.55 -10.49 17.53
N GLN A 178 -17.02 -11.03 18.64
CA GLN A 178 -16.98 -12.45 18.95
C GLN A 178 -16.42 -13.33 17.80
N ASN A 179 -15.39 -12.83 17.13
CA ASN A 179 -14.81 -13.42 15.92
C ASN A 179 -13.33 -13.81 16.08
N VAL A 180 -12.79 -13.74 17.31
CA VAL A 180 -11.45 -14.21 17.65
C VAL A 180 -11.56 -15.51 18.43
N PHE A 181 -11.31 -16.63 17.75
CA PHE A 181 -11.32 -17.96 18.35
C PHE A 181 -9.94 -18.35 18.85
N LEU A 182 -9.83 -18.62 20.16
CA LEU A 182 -8.63 -19.07 20.85
C LEU A 182 -9.03 -20.20 21.81
N THR A 183 -8.18 -21.21 21.94
CA THR A 183 -8.33 -22.22 22.98
C THR A 183 -8.00 -21.63 24.36
N GLU A 184 -8.44 -22.31 25.42
CA GLU A 184 -8.13 -21.90 26.81
C GLU A 184 -6.62 -21.84 27.07
N LYS A 185 -5.87 -22.81 26.52
CA LYS A 185 -4.41 -22.87 26.61
C LYS A 185 -3.76 -21.66 25.95
N GLU A 186 -4.18 -21.32 24.73
CA GLU A 186 -3.66 -20.17 23.99
C GLU A 186 -4.01 -18.84 24.66
N THR A 187 -5.21 -18.74 25.23
CA THR A 187 -5.65 -17.56 25.97
C THR A 187 -4.79 -17.33 27.21
N LYS A 188 -4.46 -18.39 27.95
CA LYS A 188 -3.57 -18.31 29.12
C LYS A 188 -2.16 -17.89 28.73
N GLU A 189 -1.58 -18.53 27.71
CA GLU A 189 -0.25 -18.19 27.21
C GLU A 189 -0.17 -16.74 26.69
N LEU A 190 -1.20 -16.26 25.98
CA LEU A 190 -1.26 -14.88 25.53
C LEU A 190 -1.40 -13.89 26.68
N LYS A 191 -2.17 -14.20 27.73
CA LYS A 191 -2.26 -13.35 28.92
C LYS A 191 -0.93 -13.27 29.67
N GLU A 192 -0.16 -14.36 29.73
CA GLU A 192 1.18 -14.37 30.32
C GLU A 192 2.18 -13.54 29.51
N ILE A 193 2.12 -13.58 28.17
CA ILE A 193 3.04 -12.83 27.30
C ILE A 193 2.67 -11.34 27.19
N LEU A 194 1.38 -11.03 27.01
CA LEU A 194 0.90 -9.68 26.71
C LEU A 194 0.53 -8.88 27.97
N GLY A 195 0.27 -9.56 29.10
CA GLY A 195 -0.17 -8.94 30.34
C GLY A 195 -1.38 -8.03 30.13
N TYR A 196 -1.26 -6.77 30.57
CA TYR A 196 -2.30 -5.75 30.47
C TYR A 196 -2.68 -5.35 29.03
N GLN A 197 -1.85 -5.71 28.03
CA GLN A 197 -2.14 -5.43 26.62
C GLN A 197 -3.01 -6.51 25.96
N PHE A 198 -3.27 -7.62 26.65
CA PHE A 198 -4.02 -8.75 26.09
C PHE A 198 -5.34 -8.33 25.44
N ASP A 199 -6.19 -7.60 26.17
CA ASP A 199 -7.50 -7.19 25.65
C ASP A 199 -7.39 -6.22 24.46
N ASN A 200 -6.36 -5.36 24.43
CA ASN A 200 -6.14 -4.44 23.32
C ASN A 200 -5.90 -5.20 22.00
N TYR A 201 -5.03 -6.22 22.02
CA TYR A 201 -4.73 -6.99 20.81
C TYR A 201 -5.88 -7.89 20.38
N ILE A 202 -6.66 -8.44 21.33
CA ILE A 202 -7.89 -9.16 21.02
C ILE A 202 -8.88 -8.24 20.30
N GLN A 203 -9.10 -7.02 20.80
CA GLN A 203 -10.02 -6.08 20.17
C GLN A 203 -9.53 -5.61 18.81
N ARG A 204 -8.23 -5.37 18.67
CA ARG A 204 -7.62 -4.98 17.40
C ARG A 204 -7.80 -6.06 16.34
N LEU A 205 -7.60 -7.34 16.69
CA LEU A 205 -7.83 -8.44 15.76
C LEU A 205 -9.33 -8.60 15.46
N SER A 206 -10.18 -8.51 16.47
CA SER A 206 -11.64 -8.62 16.30
C SER A 206 -12.20 -7.56 15.35
N ALA A 207 -11.83 -6.30 15.54
CA ALA A 207 -12.23 -5.20 14.66
C ALA A 207 -11.63 -5.35 13.25
N TYR A 208 -10.39 -5.81 13.14
CA TYR A 208 -9.74 -6.03 11.85
C TYR A 208 -10.42 -7.14 11.03
N ILE A 209 -10.72 -8.29 11.63
CA ILE A 209 -11.45 -9.39 10.96
C ILE A 209 -12.81 -8.88 10.48
N GLN A 210 -13.53 -8.16 11.35
CA GLN A 210 -14.87 -7.64 11.02
C GLN A 210 -14.84 -6.61 9.90
N SER A 211 -13.90 -5.67 9.93
CA SER A 211 -13.82 -4.58 8.95
C SER A 211 -13.25 -5.03 7.61
N THR A 212 -12.34 -6.00 7.59
CA THR A 212 -11.66 -6.43 6.36
C THR A 212 -12.24 -7.69 5.74
N GLY A 213 -13.07 -8.44 6.47
CA GLY A 213 -13.54 -9.76 6.08
C GLY A 213 -12.44 -10.83 6.02
N LYS A 214 -11.21 -10.50 6.44
CA LYS A 214 -10.09 -11.44 6.46
C LYS A 214 -10.27 -12.44 7.58
N THR A 215 -10.01 -13.70 7.26
CA THR A 215 -9.91 -14.77 8.25
C THR A 215 -8.45 -15.18 8.40
N TYR A 216 -8.07 -15.50 9.63
CA TYR A 216 -6.71 -15.95 9.94
C TYR A 216 -6.76 -17.43 10.30
N LYS A 217 -5.74 -18.18 9.82
CA LYS A 217 -5.61 -19.60 10.14
C LYS A 217 -5.31 -19.84 11.63
N ASP A 218 -4.59 -18.91 12.26
CA ASP A 218 -4.22 -18.96 13.67
C ASP A 218 -4.26 -17.55 14.27
N HIS A 219 -5.22 -17.32 15.18
CA HIS A 219 -5.39 -16.03 15.83
C HIS A 219 -4.30 -15.71 16.84
N LYS A 220 -3.74 -16.71 17.54
CA LYS A 220 -2.67 -16.50 18.51
C LYS A 220 -1.39 -16.07 17.80
N ALA A 221 -1.01 -16.77 16.74
CA ALA A 221 0.18 -16.42 15.96
C ALA A 221 0.06 -15.00 15.38
N THR A 222 -1.14 -14.62 14.92
CA THR A 222 -1.41 -13.28 14.39
C THR A 222 -1.23 -12.21 15.46
N ILE A 223 -1.79 -12.42 16.66
CA ILE A 223 -1.66 -11.50 17.80
C ILE A 223 -0.20 -11.35 18.23
N LEU A 224 0.54 -12.45 18.36
CA LEU A 224 1.96 -12.41 18.74
C LEU A 224 2.82 -11.71 17.69
N SER A 225 2.55 -11.95 16.40
CA SER A 225 3.24 -11.26 15.31
C SER A 225 3.05 -9.74 15.40
N TRP A 226 1.83 -9.27 15.66
CA TRP A 226 1.56 -7.84 15.86
C TRP A 226 2.28 -7.31 17.11
N PHE A 227 2.23 -8.04 18.21
CA PHE A 227 2.88 -7.63 19.46
C PHE A 227 4.39 -7.47 19.31
N TYR A 228 5.11 -8.46 18.75
CA TYR A 228 6.56 -8.36 18.58
C TYR A 228 6.97 -7.26 17.60
N LYS A 229 6.16 -7.04 16.55
CA LYS A 229 6.38 -5.94 15.60
C LYS A 229 6.24 -4.57 16.28
N ASP A 230 5.29 -4.44 17.19
CA ASP A 230 5.05 -3.19 17.92
C ASP A 230 6.11 -2.96 19.03
N GLN A 231 6.67 -4.04 19.62
CA GLN A 231 7.78 -3.94 20.58
C GLN A 231 9.13 -3.59 19.93
N GLY A 232 9.39 -4.09 18.72
CA GLY A 232 10.65 -3.85 17.98
C GLY A 232 10.86 -2.42 17.49
N ASN A 233 9.87 -1.53 17.66
CA ASN A 233 9.89 -0.16 17.15
C ASN A 233 10.22 0.91 18.22
N LYS A 234 10.70 0.51 19.41
CA LYS A 234 11.24 1.44 20.40
C LYS A 234 12.66 1.90 20.01
N LYS A 235 12.77 2.87 19.09
CA LYS A 235 13.91 3.79 19.10
C LYS A 235 13.85 4.59 20.41
N SER A 236 14.93 4.62 21.16
CA SER A 236 15.07 5.41 22.38
C SER A 236 14.75 6.88 22.12
N SER A 237 13.58 7.34 22.55
CA SER A 237 13.30 8.77 22.68
C SER A 237 13.94 9.26 23.97
N ASN A 238 14.92 10.16 23.88
CA ASN A 238 15.39 10.99 25.00
C ASN A 238 14.33 12.04 25.38
N ILE A 239 13.10 11.60 25.66
CA ILE A 239 12.03 12.43 26.17
C ILE A 239 11.71 11.87 27.55
N PRO A 240 11.95 12.63 28.64
CA PRO A 240 11.63 12.19 30.00
C PRO A 240 10.15 11.82 30.11
N THR A 241 9.90 10.72 30.81
CA THR A 241 8.56 10.21 31.09
C THR A 241 7.83 11.11 32.09
N TRP A 242 6.50 11.11 32.10
CA TRP A 242 5.68 11.90 33.04
C TRP A 242 6.00 11.62 34.52
N GLU A 243 6.52 10.43 34.84
CA GLU A 243 7.01 10.05 36.17
C GLU A 243 8.29 10.80 36.60
N ASP A 244 9.01 11.42 35.67
CA ASP A 244 10.20 12.24 35.94
C ASP A 244 9.85 13.71 36.23
N TYR A 245 8.62 14.15 35.94
CA TYR A 245 8.13 15.49 36.29
C TYR A 245 7.61 15.60 37.73
N ASP A 246 7.20 14.48 38.33
CA ASP A 246 6.72 14.42 39.72
C ASP A 246 7.84 14.17 40.75
N ARG A 247 9.07 13.92 40.29
CA ARG A 247 10.28 13.97 41.14
C ARG A 247 10.90 15.35 41.07
N GLY A 248 10.18 16.32 41.62
CA GLY A 248 10.73 17.65 41.85
C GLY A 248 11.90 17.58 42.83
N ASP A 249 13.08 17.98 42.38
CA ASP A 249 14.06 18.59 43.28
C ASP A 249 14.15 20.08 42.91
N HIS A 250 13.56 20.86 43.80
CA HIS A 250 13.74 22.30 43.89
C HIS A 250 15.20 22.61 44.26
N LEU A 251 15.82 23.49 43.45
CA LEU A 251 16.88 24.49 43.72
C LEU A 251 17.98 24.48 42.65
#